data_AF-B3JQJ5-F1
#
_entry.id   AF-B3JQJ5-F1
#
_cell.length_a   1.000
_cell.length_b   1.000
_cell.length_c   1.000
_cell.angle_alpha   90.00
_cell.angle_beta   90.00
_cell.angle_gamma   90.00
#
_symmetry.space_group_name_H-M   'P 1'
#
loop_
_entity.id
_entity.type
_entity.pdbx_description
1 polymer ?
#
loop_
_entity_poly.entity_id
_entity_poly.type
_entity_poly.pdbx_seq_one_letter_code
_entity_poly.pdbx_strand_id
1 'polypeptide(L)'
;MTKESLLMQYQSECRNALESVVNISKSFQKVFMDAMKLFMAIPNRINFLQMGRYGCFSEQTYRNNFENDDFDWFSFNEAIIREHLKGGRKAIAVDPSFIPKSGSKTPWIGYFWSGCASEYKRGLEITGIGVIDVDNHECMTLGSVQTPDNATLESYGKNLVDWYSSYLISIQEHLKRISGTVVCDAFFSKATFIKPLCENGFHVISRFRNDAVLFYPTLENRTGKRGRPKLYDGKIDFENLDITRCTEYKVNKGKLYGLKAYSKALKRFVSLAVWYPMDGRTDKWQLYFSTDEMQDAKEVLDFYRTRFQLEFCFRDAKQHAGMTNCQATDFRKLAFHFNASLAAINLAKAACKKMGIKYSISSCKSVIHNAYMLERFICVSGIEPNTQLIDKLFKELILFTAKAGSVEISWGLFFILVKYCLLRIMKNDYLNMLASLVLPAQILDYFLISGVEQTSQEIHISLDEKMNSKLSNDEHFESKGFMEAVNVTDFPIRDHKVILKIRRRRWTDLRTGKSFSIPIDLDVVAKGTRYSKEFGAFLKETYGDIPSDLPYA
;
A
#
# COMPACT_ATOMS: atom_id res chain seq x y z
N MET A 1 -11.13 4.83 -27.52
CA MET A 1 -10.85 4.20 -26.22
C MET A 1 -9.97 5.14 -25.40
N THR A 2 -10.58 5.96 -24.56
CA THR A 2 -9.91 6.65 -23.46
C THR A 2 -9.34 5.58 -22.53
N LYS A 3 -8.04 5.32 -22.57
CA LYS A 3 -7.41 4.37 -21.64
C LYS A 3 -7.35 5.05 -20.27
N GLU A 4 -8.27 4.67 -19.39
CA GLU A 4 -8.33 5.12 -17.99
C GLU A 4 -7.00 4.84 -17.26
N SER A 5 -6.57 5.75 -16.39
CA SER A 5 -5.41 5.53 -15.53
C SER A 5 -5.69 4.43 -14.49
N LEU A 6 -4.65 3.82 -13.91
CA LEU A 6 -4.85 2.81 -12.86
C LEU A 6 -5.60 3.36 -11.64
N LEU A 7 -5.39 4.63 -11.29
CA LEU A 7 -6.14 5.29 -10.22
C LEU A 7 -7.62 5.44 -10.61
N MET A 8 -7.91 5.88 -11.84
CA MET A 8 -9.29 5.98 -12.32
C MET A 8 -9.98 4.61 -12.33
N GLN A 9 -9.30 3.57 -12.82
CA GLN A 9 -9.83 2.21 -12.79
C GLN A 9 -10.08 1.75 -11.35
N TYR A 10 -9.12 1.93 -10.44
CA TYR A 10 -9.27 1.60 -9.02
C TYR A 10 -10.49 2.29 -8.38
N GLN A 11 -10.70 3.57 -8.68
CA GLN A 11 -11.87 4.31 -8.23
C GLN A 11 -13.16 3.85 -8.90
N SER A 12 -13.10 3.44 -10.18
CA SER A 12 -14.23 2.87 -10.90
C SER A 12 -14.68 1.55 -10.27
N GLU A 13 -13.75 0.62 -10.01
CA GLU A 13 -14.02 -0.62 -9.28
C GLU A 13 -14.63 -0.34 -7.89
N CYS A 14 -14.08 0.66 -7.17
CA CYS A 14 -14.59 1.04 -5.86
C CYS A 14 -16.02 1.60 -5.92
N ARG A 15 -16.33 2.37 -6.96
CA ARG A 15 -17.66 2.94 -7.17
C ARG A 15 -18.67 1.86 -7.52
N ASN A 16 -18.33 0.96 -8.44
CA ASN A 16 -19.19 -0.15 -8.85
C ASN A 16 -19.48 -1.07 -7.66
N ALA A 17 -18.48 -1.37 -6.83
CA ALA A 17 -18.67 -2.16 -5.63
C ALA A 17 -19.52 -1.46 -4.56
N LEU A 18 -19.51 -0.13 -4.48
CA LEU A 18 -20.39 0.61 -3.56
C LEU A 18 -21.87 0.51 -3.95
N GLU A 19 -22.20 0.28 -5.23
CA GLU A 19 -23.58 0.15 -5.69
C GLU A 19 -24.28 -1.10 -5.11
N SER A 20 -23.51 -2.11 -4.68
CA SER A 20 -24.05 -3.31 -4.02
C SER A 20 -24.43 -3.09 -2.55
N VAL A 21 -24.05 -1.95 -1.96
CA VAL A 21 -24.28 -1.67 -0.54
C VAL A 21 -25.48 -0.73 -0.37
N VAL A 22 -26.48 -1.17 0.39
CA VAL A 22 -27.72 -0.43 0.64
C VAL A 22 -27.57 0.59 1.77
N ASN A 23 -28.45 1.59 1.80
CA ASN A 23 -28.60 2.55 2.90
C ASN A 23 -27.38 3.44 3.23
N ILE A 24 -26.51 3.70 2.26
CA ILE A 24 -25.36 4.59 2.46
C ILE A 24 -25.71 6.04 2.09
N SER A 25 -25.43 6.98 3.01
CA SER A 25 -25.57 8.42 2.74
C SER A 25 -24.54 8.93 1.71
N LYS A 26 -24.92 9.92 0.90
CA LYS A 26 -24.02 10.56 -0.08
C LYS A 26 -22.78 11.18 0.58
N SER A 27 -22.89 11.66 1.82
CA SER A 27 -21.75 12.20 2.57
C SER A 27 -20.75 11.11 2.92
N PHE A 28 -21.22 9.97 3.44
CA PHE A 28 -20.36 8.82 3.73
C PHE A 28 -19.70 8.29 2.45
N GLN A 29 -20.43 8.14 1.34
CA GLN A 29 -19.86 7.67 0.07
C GLN A 29 -18.66 8.52 -0.37
N LYS A 30 -18.74 9.86 -0.25
CA LYS A 30 -17.62 10.75 -0.59
C LYS A 30 -16.40 10.51 0.31
N VAL A 31 -16.61 10.37 1.61
CA VAL A 31 -15.52 10.09 2.58
C VAL A 31 -14.93 8.71 2.34
N PHE A 32 -15.76 7.71 2.07
CA PHE A 32 -15.33 6.34 1.77
C PHE A 32 -14.47 6.28 0.51
N MET A 33 -14.95 6.86 -0.60
CA MET A 33 -14.20 6.90 -1.86
C MET A 33 -12.83 7.56 -1.69
N ASP A 34 -12.76 8.65 -0.94
CA ASP A 34 -11.50 9.31 -0.66
C ASP A 34 -10.61 8.46 0.27
N ALA A 35 -11.17 7.85 1.32
CA ALA A 35 -10.44 6.94 2.22
C ALA A 35 -9.83 5.75 1.46
N MET A 36 -10.60 5.09 0.59
CA MET A 36 -10.11 3.96 -0.21
C MET A 36 -8.98 4.36 -1.16
N LYS A 37 -9.03 5.56 -1.74
CA LYS A 37 -7.90 6.13 -2.49
C LYS A 37 -6.68 6.34 -1.57
N LEU A 38 -6.87 6.90 -0.39
CA LEU A 38 -5.78 7.19 0.56
C LEU A 38 -5.07 5.94 1.08
N PHE A 39 -5.78 4.81 1.26
CA PHE A 39 -5.15 3.52 1.59
C PHE A 39 -4.09 3.11 0.56
N MET A 40 -4.27 3.49 -0.70
CA MET A 40 -3.31 3.24 -1.78
C MET A 40 -2.37 4.42 -2.03
N ALA A 41 -2.79 5.66 -1.78
CA ALA A 41 -1.99 6.84 -2.07
C ALA A 41 -0.99 7.20 -0.96
N ILE A 42 -1.25 6.91 0.32
CA ILE A 42 -0.32 7.25 1.41
C ILE A 42 0.84 6.24 1.41
N PRO A 43 2.10 6.67 1.25
CA PRO A 43 3.24 5.75 1.12
C PRO A 43 3.68 5.14 2.46
N ASN A 44 3.42 5.84 3.56
CA ASN A 44 3.85 5.48 4.91
C ASN A 44 2.65 5.04 5.78
N ARG A 45 2.72 5.32 7.09
CA ARG A 45 1.69 4.91 8.06
C ARG A 45 0.33 5.51 7.71
N ILE A 46 -0.66 4.66 7.50
CA ILE A 46 -2.05 5.07 7.26
C ILE A 46 -2.74 5.21 8.62
N ASN A 47 -2.88 6.44 9.09
CA ASN A 47 -3.61 6.80 10.30
C ASN A 47 -4.45 8.06 10.04
N PHE A 48 -5.36 8.40 10.96
CA PHE A 48 -6.27 9.51 10.76
C PHE A 48 -5.56 10.86 10.53
N LEU A 49 -4.44 11.14 11.21
CA LEU A 49 -3.67 12.38 11.00
C LEU A 49 -3.13 12.45 9.56
N GLN A 50 -2.62 11.34 9.04
CA GLN A 50 -2.16 11.27 7.65
C GLN A 50 -3.33 11.33 6.67
N MET A 51 -4.46 10.70 6.97
CA MET A 51 -5.68 10.85 6.17
C MET A 51 -6.15 12.31 6.12
N GLY A 52 -6.12 13.05 7.23
CA GLY A 52 -6.44 14.48 7.23
C GLY A 52 -5.43 15.37 6.49
N ARG A 53 -4.17 14.94 6.35
CA ARG A 53 -3.13 15.69 5.61
C ARG A 53 -3.19 15.45 4.09
N TYR A 54 -3.45 14.21 3.69
CA TYR A 54 -3.49 13.81 2.29
C TYR A 54 -4.92 13.88 1.71
N GLY A 55 -5.92 13.74 2.56
CA GLY A 55 -7.30 13.66 2.15
C GLY A 55 -7.95 14.99 1.83
N CYS A 56 -9.18 14.89 1.34
CA CYS A 56 -10.05 16.04 1.11
C CYS A 56 -10.83 16.45 2.37
N PHE A 57 -10.78 15.64 3.44
CA PHE A 57 -11.56 15.85 4.66
C PHE A 57 -10.66 16.05 5.88
N SER A 58 -11.24 16.58 6.96
CA SER A 58 -10.52 16.71 8.22
C SER A 58 -10.22 15.34 8.83
N GLU A 59 -9.19 15.27 9.67
CA GLU A 59 -8.85 14.09 10.46
C GLU A 59 -10.07 13.56 11.24
N GLN A 60 -10.82 14.46 11.89
CA GLN A 60 -12.01 14.12 12.67
C GLN A 60 -13.12 13.52 11.79
N THR A 61 -13.26 13.99 10.54
CA THR A 61 -14.24 13.46 9.59
C THR A 61 -13.96 11.99 9.29
N TYR A 62 -12.72 11.61 9.00
CA TYR A 62 -12.38 10.19 8.79
C TYR A 62 -12.60 9.37 10.06
N ARG A 63 -12.14 9.90 11.20
CA ARG A 63 -12.27 9.22 12.50
C ARG A 63 -13.73 8.89 12.82
N ASN A 64 -14.65 9.82 12.59
CA ASN A 64 -16.08 9.61 12.85
C ASN A 64 -16.70 8.62 11.85
N ASN A 65 -16.34 8.70 10.56
CA ASN A 65 -16.90 7.79 9.56
C ASN A 65 -16.43 6.34 9.75
N PHE A 66 -15.24 6.13 10.32
CA PHE A 66 -14.74 4.79 10.65
C PHE A 66 -15.49 4.16 11.84
N GLU A 67 -16.32 4.91 12.57
CA GLU A 67 -17.21 4.33 13.59
C GLU A 67 -18.46 3.67 13.00
N ASN A 68 -18.67 3.79 11.69
CA ASN A 68 -19.83 3.21 11.01
C ASN A 68 -19.74 1.68 10.99
N ASP A 69 -20.56 1.04 11.81
CA ASP A 69 -20.73 -0.40 11.93
C ASP A 69 -21.83 -0.97 11.00
N ASP A 70 -22.63 -0.11 10.38
CA ASP A 70 -23.69 -0.49 9.43
C ASP A 70 -23.15 -0.74 8.00
N PHE A 71 -21.88 -0.45 7.73
CA PHE A 71 -21.31 -0.67 6.40
C PHE A 71 -21.12 -2.16 6.10
N ASP A 72 -21.87 -2.68 5.13
CA ASP A 72 -21.81 -4.08 4.70
C ASP A 72 -20.58 -4.37 3.83
N TRP A 73 -19.45 -4.64 4.50
CA TRP A 73 -18.20 -5.06 3.88
C TRP A 73 -18.32 -6.35 3.07
N PHE A 74 -19.24 -7.24 3.43
CA PHE A 74 -19.42 -8.51 2.73
C PHE A 74 -20.03 -8.27 1.36
N SER A 75 -21.12 -7.52 1.27
CA SER A 75 -21.76 -7.18 0.00
C SER A 75 -20.84 -6.36 -0.91
N PHE A 76 -20.07 -5.43 -0.34
CA PHE A 76 -19.05 -4.66 -1.06
C PHE A 76 -17.99 -5.58 -1.70
N ASN A 77 -17.36 -6.44 -0.91
CA ASN A 77 -16.31 -7.32 -1.42
C ASN A 77 -16.85 -8.46 -2.28
N GLU A 78 -18.05 -8.99 -2.00
CA GLU A 78 -18.73 -10.00 -2.80
C GLU A 78 -18.95 -9.51 -4.25
N ALA A 79 -19.32 -8.22 -4.43
CA ALA A 79 -19.46 -7.62 -5.76
C ALA A 79 -18.14 -7.66 -6.55
N ILE A 80 -17.03 -7.26 -5.93
CA ILE A 80 -15.69 -7.31 -6.55
C ILE A 80 -15.32 -8.77 -6.88
N ILE A 81 -15.54 -9.69 -5.95
CA ILE A 81 -15.21 -11.11 -6.11
C ILE A 81 -15.98 -11.74 -7.26
N ARG A 82 -17.29 -11.49 -7.38
CA ARG A 82 -18.13 -12.01 -8.47
C ARG A 82 -17.68 -11.48 -9.84
N GLU A 83 -17.24 -10.24 -9.89
CA GLU A 83 -16.73 -9.66 -11.13
C GLU A 83 -15.36 -10.22 -11.52
N HIS A 84 -14.46 -10.50 -10.57
CA HIS A 84 -13.05 -10.74 -10.89
C HIS A 84 -12.53 -12.15 -10.62
N LEU A 85 -13.21 -12.99 -9.83
CA LEU A 85 -12.87 -14.42 -9.68
C LEU A 85 -13.78 -15.28 -10.57
N LYS A 86 -13.25 -15.73 -11.70
CA LYS A 86 -14.02 -16.39 -12.77
C LYS A 86 -13.91 -17.91 -12.81
N GLY A 87 -13.00 -18.52 -12.04
CA GLY A 87 -12.86 -19.98 -11.98
C GLY A 87 -14.11 -20.67 -11.45
N GLY A 88 -14.34 -21.92 -11.85
CA GLY A 88 -15.49 -22.71 -11.42
C GLY A 88 -15.30 -23.27 -10.01
N ARG A 89 -14.07 -23.67 -9.67
CA ARG A 89 -13.74 -24.27 -8.37
C ARG A 89 -13.38 -23.20 -7.35
N LYS A 90 -14.37 -22.78 -6.55
CA LYS A 90 -14.21 -21.79 -5.48
C LYS A 90 -14.53 -22.33 -4.09
N ALA A 91 -13.84 -21.83 -3.08
CA ALA A 91 -14.13 -22.12 -1.68
C ALA A 91 -13.86 -20.92 -0.77
N ILE A 92 -14.42 -20.99 0.44
CA ILE A 92 -14.20 -20.01 1.50
C ILE A 92 -12.93 -20.38 2.27
N ALA A 93 -11.86 -19.61 2.16
CA ALA A 93 -10.67 -19.77 2.97
C ALA A 93 -10.81 -19.00 4.30
N VAL A 94 -10.43 -19.62 5.42
CA VAL A 94 -10.47 -18.99 6.74
C VAL A 94 -9.10 -19.12 7.40
N ASP A 95 -8.59 -18.00 7.90
CA ASP A 95 -7.28 -17.98 8.56
C ASP A 95 -7.17 -16.81 9.56
N PRO A 96 -6.77 -17.05 10.81
CA PRO A 96 -6.46 -15.98 11.75
C PRO A 96 -5.14 -15.28 11.42
N SER A 97 -5.07 -13.99 11.72
CA SER A 97 -3.88 -13.18 11.51
C SER A 97 -3.65 -12.22 12.67
N PHE A 98 -2.48 -12.34 13.30
CA PHE A 98 -2.00 -11.42 14.32
C PHE A 98 -1.85 -9.99 13.80
N ILE A 99 -2.31 -9.02 14.61
CA ILE A 99 -2.17 -7.59 14.42
C ILE A 99 -1.47 -6.98 15.64
N PRO A 100 -0.28 -6.37 15.49
CA PRO A 100 0.42 -5.74 16.59
C PRO A 100 -0.37 -4.54 17.10
N LYS A 101 -0.49 -4.43 18.43
CA LYS A 101 -1.27 -3.37 19.07
C LYS A 101 -0.54 -2.80 20.28
N SER A 102 -0.43 -1.47 20.33
CA SER A 102 0.13 -0.74 21.46
C SER A 102 -0.96 -0.30 22.45
N GLY A 103 -0.57 -0.06 23.70
CA GLY A 103 -1.47 0.37 24.76
C GLY A 103 -2.30 -0.77 25.38
N SER A 104 -3.22 -0.40 26.27
CA SER A 104 -4.07 -1.32 27.06
C SER A 104 -5.57 -1.02 26.95
N LYS A 105 -5.96 0.10 26.32
CA LYS A 105 -7.35 0.57 26.27
C LYS A 105 -8.18 0.02 25.12
N THR A 106 -7.58 -0.79 24.23
CA THR A 106 -8.34 -1.41 23.13
C THR A 106 -9.00 -2.69 23.61
N PRO A 107 -10.30 -2.90 23.32
CA PRO A 107 -10.98 -4.14 23.61
C PRO A 107 -10.27 -5.35 23.00
N TRP A 108 -10.28 -6.46 23.73
CA TRP A 108 -9.79 -7.77 23.28
C TRP A 108 -8.30 -7.81 22.92
N ILE A 109 -7.49 -6.99 23.59
CA ILE A 109 -6.04 -7.20 23.56
C ILE A 109 -5.72 -8.48 24.34
N GLY A 110 -5.13 -9.46 23.66
CA GLY A 110 -4.73 -10.75 24.22
C GLY A 110 -3.35 -11.19 23.74
N TYR A 111 -3.03 -12.47 23.93
CA TYR A 111 -1.86 -13.12 23.37
C TYR A 111 -2.28 -14.05 22.24
N PHE A 112 -1.81 -13.79 21.03
CA PHE A 112 -2.18 -14.54 19.83
C PHE A 112 -0.92 -14.98 19.08
N TRP A 113 -1.01 -16.07 18.33
CA TRP A 113 0.12 -16.62 17.59
C TRP A 113 0.55 -15.68 16.44
N SER A 114 1.82 -15.28 16.43
CA SER A 114 2.41 -14.50 15.36
C SER A 114 3.26 -15.40 14.46
N GLY A 115 2.75 -15.74 13.27
CA GLY A 115 3.50 -16.56 12.31
C GLY A 115 4.86 -15.97 11.91
N CYS A 116 4.98 -14.64 11.85
CA CYS A 116 6.26 -13.99 11.55
C CYS A 116 7.29 -14.10 12.69
N ALA A 117 6.83 -14.14 13.94
CA ALA A 117 7.71 -14.26 15.10
C ALA A 117 7.86 -15.70 15.61
N SER A 118 7.05 -16.63 15.10
CA SER A 118 6.97 -18.02 15.57
C SER A 118 6.72 -18.13 17.08
N GLU A 119 5.96 -17.19 17.65
CA GLU A 119 5.62 -17.15 19.07
C GLU A 119 4.28 -16.44 19.32
N TYR A 120 3.71 -16.65 20.51
CA TYR A 120 2.54 -15.89 20.96
C TYR A 120 2.96 -14.48 21.36
N LYS A 121 2.31 -13.47 20.76
CA LYS A 121 2.57 -12.05 21.04
C LYS A 121 1.34 -11.35 21.55
N ARG A 122 1.58 -10.37 22.43
CA ARG A 122 0.55 -9.46 22.89
C ARG A 122 0.08 -8.58 21.73
N GLY A 123 -1.22 -8.54 21.47
CA GLY A 123 -1.80 -7.74 20.39
C GLY A 123 -3.27 -8.07 20.16
N LEU A 124 -3.72 -7.89 18.92
CA LEU A 124 -5.03 -8.31 18.44
C LEU A 124 -4.86 -9.46 17.45
N GLU A 125 -5.95 -10.14 17.16
CA GLU A 125 -6.06 -11.06 16.04
C GLU A 125 -7.32 -10.75 15.26
N ILE A 126 -7.25 -10.90 13.93
CA ILE A 126 -8.42 -10.91 13.07
C ILE A 126 -8.58 -12.28 12.44
N THR A 127 -9.80 -12.81 12.38
CA THR A 127 -10.15 -13.92 11.49
C THR A 127 -10.49 -13.35 10.13
N GLY A 128 -9.62 -13.56 9.14
CA GLY A 128 -9.94 -13.18 7.77
C GLY A 128 -10.67 -14.29 7.04
N ILE A 129 -11.59 -13.89 6.18
CA ILE A 129 -12.38 -14.75 5.32
C ILE A 129 -12.06 -14.36 3.89
N GLY A 130 -11.52 -15.30 3.13
CA GLY A 130 -11.22 -15.14 1.71
C GLY A 130 -12.05 -16.06 0.84
N VAL A 131 -12.15 -15.70 -0.43
CA VAL A 131 -12.64 -16.59 -1.48
C VAL A 131 -11.43 -16.99 -2.31
N ILE A 132 -11.15 -18.28 -2.36
CA ILE A 132 -10.10 -18.83 -3.22
C ILE A 132 -10.70 -19.29 -4.53
N ASP A 133 -9.98 -19.03 -5.61
CA ASP A 133 -10.23 -19.53 -6.95
C ASP A 133 -9.12 -20.51 -7.29
N VAL A 134 -9.44 -21.81 -7.26
CA VAL A 134 -8.47 -22.89 -7.44
C VAL A 134 -7.97 -22.96 -8.87
N ASP A 135 -8.82 -22.63 -9.84
CA ASP A 135 -8.49 -22.72 -11.27
C ASP A 135 -7.49 -21.65 -11.66
N ASN A 136 -7.61 -20.45 -11.09
CA ASN A 136 -6.70 -19.33 -11.36
C ASN A 136 -5.59 -19.18 -10.32
N HIS A 137 -5.58 -19.99 -9.26
CA HIS A 137 -4.66 -19.91 -8.12
C HIS A 137 -4.64 -18.53 -7.44
N GLU A 138 -5.82 -17.98 -7.19
CA GLU A 138 -5.98 -16.62 -6.65
C GLU A 138 -6.85 -16.58 -5.40
N CYS A 139 -6.76 -15.46 -4.69
CA CYS A 139 -7.66 -15.16 -3.57
C CYS A 139 -8.00 -13.67 -3.53
N MET A 140 -9.24 -13.39 -3.14
CA MET A 140 -9.73 -12.07 -2.73
C MET A 140 -10.44 -12.19 -1.38
N THR A 141 -10.31 -11.19 -0.53
CA THR A 141 -10.85 -11.22 0.84
C THR A 141 -12.32 -10.80 0.85
N LEU A 142 -13.18 -11.57 1.49
CA LEU A 142 -14.58 -11.19 1.71
C LEU A 142 -14.72 -10.22 2.89
N GLY A 143 -13.89 -10.40 3.92
CA GLY A 143 -13.86 -9.53 5.09
C GLY A 143 -13.04 -10.12 6.22
N SER A 144 -13.11 -9.48 7.38
CA SER A 144 -12.47 -9.93 8.61
C SER A 144 -13.24 -9.48 9.85
N VAL A 145 -13.12 -10.27 10.92
CA VAL A 145 -13.66 -9.95 12.25
C VAL A 145 -12.54 -10.03 13.28
N GLN A 146 -12.57 -9.17 14.29
CA GLN A 146 -11.61 -9.24 15.39
C GLN A 146 -11.93 -10.44 16.30
N THR A 147 -10.92 -11.22 16.65
CA THR A 147 -11.04 -12.33 17.60
C THR A 147 -11.05 -11.77 19.04
N PRO A 148 -11.99 -12.20 19.91
CA PRO A 148 -11.97 -11.85 21.33
C PRO A 148 -10.75 -12.43 22.06
N ASP A 149 -10.33 -11.79 23.15
CA ASP A 149 -9.29 -12.35 24.03
C ASP A 149 -9.79 -13.57 24.82
N ASN A 150 -8.86 -14.33 25.42
CA ASN A 150 -9.20 -15.55 26.15
C ASN A 150 -10.17 -15.30 27.31
N ALA A 151 -10.01 -14.20 28.06
CA ALA A 151 -10.89 -13.89 29.20
C ALA A 151 -12.32 -13.62 28.73
N THR A 152 -12.48 -12.93 27.60
CA THR A 152 -13.77 -12.66 26.97
C THR A 152 -14.40 -13.96 26.44
N LEU A 153 -13.60 -14.82 25.79
CA LEU A 153 -14.07 -16.13 25.31
C LEU A 153 -14.56 -17.03 26.45
N GLU A 154 -13.79 -17.08 27.55
CA GLU A 154 -14.15 -17.82 28.76
C GLU A 154 -15.46 -17.29 29.37
N SER A 155 -15.68 -15.97 29.37
CA SER A 155 -16.94 -15.38 29.84
C SER A 155 -18.16 -15.81 29.02
N TYR A 156 -17.96 -16.20 27.76
CA TYR A 156 -19.00 -16.75 26.89
C TYR A 156 -19.06 -18.29 26.92
N GLY A 157 -18.22 -18.95 27.73
CA GLY A 157 -18.11 -20.41 27.76
C GLY A 157 -17.61 -21.00 26.43
N LYS A 158 -16.84 -20.23 25.65
CA LYS A 158 -16.33 -20.63 24.33
C LYS A 158 -14.80 -20.68 24.35
N ASN A 159 -14.21 -21.54 23.53
CA ASN A 159 -12.81 -21.40 23.12
C ASN A 159 -12.71 -20.72 21.73
N LEU A 160 -11.49 -20.46 21.25
CA LEU A 160 -11.24 -19.85 19.94
C LEU A 160 -11.94 -20.57 18.79
N VAL A 161 -11.92 -21.91 18.82
CA VAL A 161 -12.46 -22.75 17.76
C VAL A 161 -13.99 -22.68 17.74
N ASP A 162 -14.62 -22.65 18.91
CA ASP A 162 -16.07 -22.47 19.06
C ASP A 162 -16.51 -21.08 18.59
N TRP A 163 -15.69 -20.04 18.86
CA TRP A 163 -15.92 -18.69 18.36
C TRP A 163 -15.90 -18.64 16.83
N TYR A 164 -14.86 -19.19 16.20
CA TYR A 164 -14.74 -19.17 14.74
C TYR A 164 -15.88 -19.92 14.05
N SER A 165 -16.25 -21.12 14.52
CA SER A 165 -17.36 -21.87 13.94
C SER A 165 -18.70 -21.15 14.13
N SER A 166 -18.95 -20.61 15.33
CA SER A 166 -20.15 -19.80 15.61
C SER A 166 -20.25 -18.59 14.68
N TYR A 167 -19.12 -17.89 14.46
CA TYR A 167 -19.10 -16.72 13.60
C TYR A 167 -19.39 -17.09 12.15
N LEU A 168 -18.73 -18.10 11.59
CA LEU A 168 -18.99 -18.55 10.21
C LEU A 168 -20.45 -18.98 10.00
N ILE A 169 -21.05 -19.65 10.99
CA ILE A 169 -22.47 -20.02 10.97
C ILE A 169 -23.37 -18.77 11.00
N SER A 170 -23.02 -17.75 11.79
CA SER A 170 -23.80 -16.51 11.87
C SER A 170 -23.90 -15.74 10.55
N ILE A 171 -22.90 -15.90 9.66
CA ILE A 171 -22.86 -15.27 8.32
C ILE A 171 -23.09 -16.28 7.18
N GLN A 172 -23.61 -17.48 7.47
CA GLN A 172 -23.64 -18.59 6.52
C GLN A 172 -24.35 -18.28 5.21
N GLU A 173 -25.39 -17.45 5.24
CA GLU A 173 -26.15 -17.07 4.05
C GLU A 173 -25.28 -16.32 3.04
N HIS A 174 -24.37 -15.44 3.52
CA HIS A 174 -23.42 -14.76 2.65
C HIS A 174 -22.39 -15.74 2.09
N LEU A 175 -21.89 -16.68 2.91
CA LEU A 175 -20.86 -17.63 2.49
C LEU A 175 -21.40 -18.63 1.46
N LYS A 176 -22.59 -19.20 1.69
CA LYS A 176 -23.20 -20.21 0.81
C LYS A 176 -23.58 -19.68 -0.57
N ARG A 177 -23.84 -18.38 -0.71
CA ARG A 177 -24.00 -17.73 -2.02
C ARG A 177 -22.74 -17.79 -2.88
N ILE A 178 -21.58 -18.02 -2.27
CA ILE A 178 -20.29 -18.12 -2.94
C ILE A 178 -19.84 -19.58 -3.04
N SER A 179 -19.80 -20.30 -1.92
CA SER A 179 -19.44 -21.72 -1.87
C SER A 179 -19.91 -22.39 -0.57
N GLY A 180 -20.37 -23.64 -0.68
CA GLY A 180 -20.64 -24.52 0.46
C GLY A 180 -19.38 -25.16 1.06
N THR A 181 -18.19 -24.89 0.50
CA THR A 181 -16.93 -25.47 0.97
C THR A 181 -16.09 -24.43 1.72
N VAL A 182 -15.64 -24.79 2.93
CA VAL A 182 -14.73 -24.02 3.78
C VAL A 182 -13.38 -24.72 3.82
N VAL A 183 -12.29 -23.98 3.62
CA VAL A 183 -10.91 -24.47 3.66
C VAL A 183 -10.14 -23.76 4.77
N CYS A 184 -9.54 -24.53 5.67
CA CYS A 184 -8.84 -24.00 6.83
C CYS A 184 -7.58 -24.82 7.16
N ASP A 185 -6.69 -24.25 7.95
CA ASP A 185 -5.42 -24.90 8.31
C ASP A 185 -5.63 -26.09 9.28
N ALA A 186 -4.53 -26.74 9.68
CA ALA A 186 -4.57 -27.89 10.58
C ALA A 186 -5.06 -27.57 12.01
N PHE A 187 -4.97 -26.32 12.47
CA PHE A 187 -5.46 -25.92 13.81
C PHE A 187 -6.97 -26.13 13.95
N PHE A 188 -7.70 -25.99 12.84
CA PHE A 188 -9.16 -26.19 12.77
C PHE A 188 -9.61 -27.65 12.63
N SER A 189 -8.68 -28.62 12.56
CA SER A 189 -8.99 -30.05 12.45
C SER A 189 -9.51 -30.68 13.74
N LYS A 190 -10.58 -30.10 14.30
CA LYS A 190 -11.21 -30.46 15.57
C LYS A 190 -12.70 -30.66 15.37
N ALA A 191 -13.27 -31.64 16.08
CA ALA A 191 -14.70 -31.95 16.00
C ALA A 191 -15.57 -30.74 16.39
N THR A 192 -15.14 -29.92 17.35
CA THR A 192 -15.87 -28.71 17.78
C THR A 192 -15.95 -27.62 16.71
N PHE A 193 -15.03 -27.60 15.75
CA PHE A 193 -15.11 -26.74 14.57
C PHE A 193 -15.96 -27.37 13.47
N ILE A 194 -15.63 -28.62 13.14
CA ILE A 194 -16.09 -29.26 11.91
C ILE A 194 -17.54 -29.72 12.02
N LYS A 195 -17.93 -30.28 13.17
CA LYS A 195 -19.28 -30.83 13.35
C LYS A 195 -20.35 -29.74 13.19
N PRO A 196 -20.28 -28.57 13.87
CA PRO A 196 -21.26 -27.50 13.69
C PRO A 196 -21.36 -26.98 12.25
N LEU A 197 -20.22 -26.84 11.55
CA LEU A 197 -20.23 -26.40 10.16
C LEU A 197 -20.95 -27.40 9.24
N CYS A 198 -20.68 -28.69 9.42
CA CYS A 198 -21.34 -29.73 8.64
C CYS A 198 -22.82 -29.90 8.98
N GLU A 199 -23.22 -29.72 10.24
CA GLU A 199 -24.64 -29.67 10.65
C GLU A 199 -25.37 -28.49 10.00
N ASN A 200 -24.65 -27.42 9.67
CA ASN A 200 -25.16 -26.28 8.91
C ASN A 200 -24.91 -26.42 7.39
N GLY A 201 -24.61 -27.61 6.87
CA GLY A 201 -24.52 -27.87 5.43
C GLY A 201 -23.25 -27.36 4.74
N PHE A 202 -22.20 -27.04 5.48
CA PHE A 202 -20.87 -26.80 4.89
C PHE A 202 -20.06 -28.09 4.78
N HIS A 203 -19.21 -28.16 3.76
CA HIS A 203 -18.10 -29.10 3.70
C HIS A 203 -16.81 -28.41 4.13
N VAL A 204 -16.00 -29.07 4.94
CA VAL A 204 -14.71 -28.57 5.42
C VAL A 204 -13.58 -29.36 4.78
N ILE A 205 -12.61 -28.63 4.21
CA ILE A 205 -11.31 -29.13 3.77
C ILE A 205 -10.25 -28.63 4.73
N SER A 206 -9.45 -29.55 5.27
CA SER A 206 -8.38 -29.20 6.20
C SER A 206 -7.28 -30.28 6.18
N ARG A 207 -6.34 -30.20 7.13
CA ARG A 207 -5.20 -31.11 7.24
C ARG A 207 -5.13 -31.73 8.62
N PHE A 208 -5.07 -33.06 8.66
CA PHE A 208 -4.76 -33.78 9.88
C PHE A 208 -3.27 -33.71 10.24
N ARG A 209 -2.99 -33.82 11.54
CA ARG A 209 -1.66 -34.15 12.03
C ARG A 209 -1.26 -35.55 11.57
N ASN A 210 0.04 -35.80 11.45
CA ASN A 210 0.56 -37.08 10.97
C ASN A 210 0.26 -38.27 11.91
N ASP A 211 -0.04 -37.99 13.18
CA ASP A 211 -0.41 -38.97 14.22
C ASP A 211 -1.93 -39.24 14.29
N ALA A 212 -2.72 -38.68 13.35
CA ALA A 212 -4.17 -38.86 13.35
C ALA A 212 -4.57 -40.34 13.20
N VAL A 213 -5.51 -40.77 14.05
CA VAL A 213 -6.02 -42.14 14.04
C VAL A 213 -7.16 -42.24 13.02
N LEU A 214 -6.83 -42.81 11.85
CA LEU A 214 -7.72 -43.03 10.73
C LEU A 214 -7.88 -44.53 10.46
N PHE A 215 -9.06 -44.96 10.04
CA PHE A 215 -9.36 -46.35 9.74
C PHE A 215 -9.89 -46.50 8.32
N TYR A 216 -9.60 -47.63 7.69
CA TYR A 216 -10.25 -47.94 6.43
C TYR A 216 -11.74 -48.27 6.64
N PRO A 217 -12.65 -47.88 5.72
CA PRO A 217 -14.03 -48.33 5.76
C PRO A 217 -14.14 -49.85 5.68
N THR A 218 -15.20 -50.42 6.27
CA THR A 218 -15.48 -51.85 6.08
C THR A 218 -15.83 -52.14 4.63
N LEU A 219 -15.36 -53.28 4.11
CA LEU A 219 -15.81 -53.83 2.83
C LEU A 219 -16.95 -54.85 3.01
N GLU A 220 -17.25 -55.22 4.26
CA GLU A 220 -18.27 -56.21 4.58
C GLU A 220 -19.68 -55.65 4.38
N ASN A 221 -20.54 -56.41 3.68
CA ASN A 221 -21.96 -56.12 3.59
C ASN A 221 -22.66 -56.28 4.95
N ARG A 222 -23.74 -55.53 5.18
CA ARG A 222 -24.57 -55.69 6.38
C ARG A 222 -25.13 -57.11 6.42
N THR A 223 -24.76 -57.86 7.46
CA THR A 223 -25.13 -59.28 7.62
C THR A 223 -26.57 -59.48 8.11
N GLY A 224 -27.31 -58.42 8.45
CA GLY A 224 -28.66 -58.49 9.03
C GLY A 224 -28.73 -59.03 10.46
N LYS A 225 -27.60 -59.45 11.05
CA LYS A 225 -27.53 -60.01 12.41
C LYS A 225 -27.68 -58.93 13.48
N ARG A 226 -28.23 -59.31 14.64
CA ARG A 226 -28.43 -58.43 15.80
C ARG A 226 -27.06 -57.94 16.32
N GLY A 227 -26.82 -56.63 16.30
CA GLY A 227 -25.58 -56.00 16.75
C GLY A 227 -25.26 -54.71 15.99
N ARG A 228 -24.28 -53.94 16.47
CA ARG A 228 -23.78 -52.76 15.73
C ARG A 228 -22.99 -53.25 14.52
N PRO A 229 -23.32 -52.84 13.29
CA PRO A 229 -22.55 -53.20 12.10
C PRO A 229 -21.08 -52.79 12.23
N LYS A 230 -20.14 -53.63 11.76
CA LYS A 230 -18.74 -53.27 11.63
C LYS A 230 -18.63 -52.05 10.70
N LEU A 231 -17.99 -50.98 11.16
CA LEU A 231 -17.90 -49.72 10.40
C LEU A 231 -16.57 -49.57 9.65
N TYR A 232 -15.51 -50.19 10.17
CA TYR A 232 -14.15 -50.00 9.69
C TYR A 232 -13.34 -51.29 9.79
N ASP A 233 -12.28 -51.36 8.99
CA ASP A 233 -11.49 -52.55 8.74
C ASP A 233 -9.99 -52.25 8.86
N GLY A 234 -9.52 -52.14 10.10
CA GLY A 234 -8.13 -51.86 10.42
C GLY A 234 -7.77 -50.37 10.45
N LYS A 235 -6.78 -50.03 11.27
CA LYS A 235 -6.17 -48.70 11.30
C LYS A 235 -5.30 -48.53 10.06
N ILE A 236 -5.31 -47.36 9.46
CA ILE A 236 -4.44 -47.03 8.32
C ILE A 236 -3.00 -46.91 8.82
N ASP A 237 -2.09 -47.68 8.23
CA ASP A 237 -0.64 -47.51 8.38
C ASP A 237 -0.14 -46.61 7.25
N PHE A 238 0.36 -45.42 7.60
CA PHE A 238 0.90 -44.48 6.61
C PHE A 238 2.37 -44.71 6.29
N GLU A 239 3.09 -45.54 7.06
CA GLU A 239 4.44 -45.97 6.68
C GLU A 239 4.36 -47.03 5.59
N ASN A 240 3.39 -47.94 5.71
CA ASN A 240 3.13 -49.02 4.77
C ASN A 240 1.69 -48.94 4.23
N LEU A 241 1.41 -47.86 3.50
CA LEU A 241 0.06 -47.60 2.98
C LEU A 241 -0.38 -48.72 2.02
N ASP A 242 -1.55 -49.31 2.29
CA ASP A 242 -2.17 -50.28 1.39
C ASP A 242 -2.69 -49.58 0.12
N ILE A 243 -1.84 -49.59 -0.91
CA ILE A 243 -2.10 -48.99 -2.21
C ILE A 243 -3.27 -49.65 -2.95
N THR A 244 -3.64 -50.89 -2.62
CA THR A 244 -4.76 -51.59 -3.27
C THR A 244 -6.12 -50.96 -2.95
N ARG A 245 -6.17 -50.20 -1.85
CA ARG A 245 -7.35 -49.47 -1.37
C ARG A 245 -7.33 -47.99 -1.74
N CYS A 246 -6.38 -47.58 -2.57
CA CYS A 246 -6.13 -46.19 -2.92
C CYS A 246 -6.28 -45.95 -4.42
N THR A 247 -6.65 -44.72 -4.76
CA THR A 247 -6.49 -44.17 -6.11
C THR A 247 -5.20 -43.37 -6.16
N GLU A 248 -4.29 -43.70 -7.08
CA GLU A 248 -3.05 -42.95 -7.28
C GLU A 248 -3.26 -41.77 -8.23
N TYR A 249 -2.67 -40.61 -7.90
CA TYR A 249 -2.75 -39.39 -8.69
C TYR A 249 -1.37 -38.91 -9.10
N LYS A 250 -1.24 -38.51 -10.37
CA LYS A 250 -0.04 -37.83 -10.87
C LYS A 250 0.04 -36.40 -10.33
N VAL A 251 1.12 -36.09 -9.63
CA VAL A 251 1.43 -34.75 -9.11
C VAL A 251 2.87 -34.36 -9.42
N ASN A 252 3.14 -33.06 -9.57
CA ASN A 252 4.45 -32.57 -10.00
C ASN A 252 5.60 -32.87 -9.01
N LYS A 253 5.29 -33.03 -7.72
CA LYS A 253 6.27 -33.27 -6.66
C LYS A 253 5.68 -34.22 -5.63
N GLY A 254 6.28 -35.41 -5.50
CA GLY A 254 5.87 -36.44 -4.55
C GLY A 254 4.86 -37.43 -5.12
N LYS A 255 4.28 -38.25 -4.25
CA LYS A 255 3.21 -39.21 -4.57
C LYS A 255 1.92 -38.80 -3.86
N LEU A 256 0.79 -38.91 -4.54
CA LEU A 256 -0.52 -38.60 -3.98
C LEU A 256 -1.44 -39.81 -4.09
N TYR A 257 -1.99 -40.23 -2.96
CA TYR A 257 -2.96 -41.31 -2.87
C TYR A 257 -4.26 -40.79 -2.27
N GLY A 258 -5.38 -41.07 -2.94
CA GLY A 258 -6.72 -40.78 -2.48
C GLY A 258 -7.43 -42.02 -1.96
N LEU A 259 -8.13 -41.90 -0.84
CA LEU A 259 -8.95 -42.98 -0.28
C LEU A 259 -10.04 -42.42 0.64
N LYS A 260 -11.09 -43.20 0.87
CA LYS A 260 -12.06 -42.92 1.93
C LYS A 260 -11.51 -43.41 3.26
N ALA A 261 -11.65 -42.62 4.32
CA ALA A 261 -11.18 -42.99 5.66
C ALA A 261 -12.21 -42.61 6.73
N TYR A 262 -12.30 -43.40 7.80
CA TYR A 262 -13.03 -43.02 9.00
C TYR A 262 -12.09 -42.30 9.98
N SER A 263 -12.41 -41.06 10.34
CA SER A 263 -11.68 -40.30 11.34
C SER A 263 -12.23 -40.56 12.74
N LYS A 264 -11.40 -41.10 13.64
CA LYS A 264 -11.78 -41.31 15.04
C LYS A 264 -12.05 -39.99 15.76
N ALA A 265 -11.21 -38.98 15.51
CA ALA A 265 -11.30 -37.68 16.14
C ALA A 265 -12.58 -36.93 15.73
N LEU A 266 -12.94 -36.99 14.45
CA LEU A 266 -14.14 -36.33 13.93
C LEU A 266 -15.40 -37.21 13.99
N LYS A 267 -15.24 -38.51 14.30
CA LYS A 267 -16.30 -39.52 14.34
C LYS A 267 -17.10 -39.64 13.03
N ARG A 268 -16.46 -39.45 11.88
CA ARG A 268 -17.10 -39.47 10.56
C ARG A 268 -16.17 -40.00 9.48
N PHE A 269 -16.76 -40.38 8.34
CA PHE A 269 -15.99 -40.62 7.12
C PHE A 269 -15.58 -39.29 6.46
N VAL A 270 -14.45 -39.34 5.76
CA VAL A 270 -13.85 -38.25 5.02
C VAL A 270 -13.24 -38.79 3.73
N SER A 271 -13.17 -37.95 2.70
CA SER A 271 -12.24 -38.15 1.59
C SER A 271 -10.85 -37.75 2.08
N LEU A 272 -9.86 -38.63 1.94
CA LEU A 272 -8.49 -38.45 2.42
C LEU A 272 -7.53 -38.40 1.22
N ALA A 273 -6.69 -37.38 1.21
CA ALA A 273 -5.58 -37.23 0.28
C ALA A 273 -4.26 -37.33 1.07
N VAL A 274 -3.51 -38.41 0.85
CA VAL A 274 -2.22 -38.69 1.47
C VAL A 274 -1.13 -38.31 0.50
N TRP A 275 -0.35 -37.28 0.87
CA TRP A 275 0.76 -36.80 0.06
C TRP A 275 2.10 -37.20 0.70
N TYR A 276 2.94 -37.89 -0.08
CA TYR A 276 4.31 -38.22 0.29
C TYR A 276 5.29 -37.33 -0.48
N PRO A 277 6.23 -36.63 0.18
CA PRO A 277 7.24 -35.84 -0.51
C PRO A 277 8.21 -36.71 -1.33
N MET A 278 8.93 -36.10 -2.27
CA MET A 278 10.09 -36.74 -2.93
C MET A 278 11.22 -36.97 -1.92
N ASP A 279 12.08 -37.96 -2.20
CA ASP A 279 13.27 -38.28 -1.41
C ASP A 279 14.14 -37.03 -1.13
N GLY A 280 14.57 -36.86 0.13
CA GLY A 280 15.39 -35.74 0.58
C GLY A 280 14.70 -34.72 1.50
N ARG A 281 13.38 -34.82 1.72
CA ARG A 281 12.69 -34.10 2.83
C ARG A 281 12.55 -35.00 4.06
N THR A 282 12.65 -34.40 5.24
CA THR A 282 12.49 -35.08 6.54
C THR A 282 11.02 -35.36 6.91
N ASP A 283 10.07 -34.77 6.19
CA ASP A 283 8.64 -34.95 6.43
C ASP A 283 8.19 -36.34 5.92
N LYS A 284 7.59 -37.20 6.77
CA LYS A 284 7.16 -38.53 6.33
C LYS A 284 6.00 -38.49 5.29
N TRP A 285 4.88 -37.88 5.67
CA TRP A 285 3.68 -37.71 4.83
C TRP A 285 2.87 -36.49 5.30
N GLN A 286 1.88 -36.08 4.52
CA GLN A 286 0.90 -35.05 4.87
C GLN A 286 -0.52 -35.56 4.56
N LEU A 287 -1.44 -35.36 5.51
CA LEU A 287 -2.79 -35.90 5.48
C LEU A 287 -3.81 -34.77 5.28
N TYR A 288 -4.33 -34.61 4.06
CA TYR A 288 -5.38 -33.65 3.77
C TYR A 288 -6.72 -34.36 3.69
N PHE A 289 -7.80 -33.70 4.07
CA PHE A 289 -9.12 -34.33 4.01
C PHE A 289 -10.20 -33.35 3.62
N SER A 290 -11.28 -33.90 3.08
CA SER A 290 -12.58 -33.25 2.95
C SER A 290 -13.64 -34.01 3.72
N THR A 291 -14.56 -33.28 4.33
CA THR A 291 -15.78 -33.85 4.90
C THR A 291 -16.80 -34.25 3.85
N ASP A 292 -16.67 -33.77 2.61
CA ASP A 292 -17.37 -34.36 1.48
C ASP A 292 -16.68 -35.68 1.13
N GLU A 293 -17.39 -36.79 1.37
CA GLU A 293 -16.87 -38.13 1.17
C GLU A 293 -16.66 -38.48 -0.30
N MET A 294 -17.30 -37.73 -1.21
CA MET A 294 -17.23 -37.97 -2.66
C MET A 294 -16.22 -37.05 -3.36
N GLN A 295 -15.65 -36.08 -2.63
CA GLN A 295 -14.70 -35.14 -3.23
C GLN A 295 -13.41 -35.84 -3.64
N ASP A 296 -12.95 -35.55 -4.86
CA ASP A 296 -11.73 -36.13 -5.42
C ASP A 296 -10.48 -35.71 -4.62
N ALA A 297 -9.60 -36.65 -4.32
CA ALA A 297 -8.45 -36.41 -3.44
C ALA A 297 -7.45 -35.39 -4.03
N LYS A 298 -7.33 -35.30 -5.36
CA LYS A 298 -6.51 -34.26 -5.99
C LYS A 298 -7.14 -32.89 -5.79
N GLU A 299 -8.46 -32.78 -5.90
CA GLU A 299 -9.15 -31.53 -5.58
C GLU A 299 -8.95 -31.14 -4.11
N VAL A 300 -9.12 -32.07 -3.17
CA VAL A 300 -8.85 -31.80 -1.74
C VAL A 300 -7.47 -31.15 -1.54
N LEU A 301 -6.44 -31.67 -2.22
CA LEU A 301 -5.09 -31.11 -2.18
C LEU A 301 -5.01 -29.73 -2.84
N ASP A 302 -5.61 -29.54 -4.02
CA ASP A 302 -5.60 -28.29 -4.78
C ASP A 302 -6.29 -27.14 -4.00
N PHE A 303 -7.46 -27.41 -3.42
CA PHE A 303 -8.19 -26.48 -2.56
C PHE A 303 -7.35 -26.11 -1.33
N TYR A 304 -6.82 -27.12 -0.61
CA TYR A 304 -6.01 -26.87 0.57
C TYR A 304 -4.76 -26.04 0.25
N ARG A 305 -4.05 -26.34 -0.84
CA ARG A 305 -2.86 -25.57 -1.25
C ARG A 305 -3.20 -24.15 -1.66
N THR A 306 -4.32 -23.95 -2.35
CA THR A 306 -4.75 -22.60 -2.78
C THR A 306 -5.18 -21.73 -1.60
N ARG A 307 -5.58 -22.31 -0.45
CA ARG A 307 -5.83 -21.58 0.81
C ARG A 307 -4.70 -20.60 1.18
N PHE A 308 -3.45 -20.97 0.91
CA PHE A 308 -2.27 -20.13 1.20
C PHE A 308 -2.32 -18.76 0.49
N GLN A 309 -3.11 -18.61 -0.58
CA GLN A 309 -3.32 -17.32 -1.23
C GLN A 309 -3.95 -16.27 -0.31
N LEU A 310 -4.71 -16.68 0.73
CA LEU A 310 -5.23 -15.77 1.75
C LEU A 310 -4.10 -15.14 2.59
N GLU A 311 -3.03 -15.89 2.86
CA GLU A 311 -1.86 -15.37 3.59
C GLU A 311 -1.16 -14.25 2.81
N PHE A 312 -1.13 -14.33 1.47
CA PHE A 312 -0.64 -13.24 0.64
C PHE A 312 -1.53 -12.00 0.72
N CYS A 313 -2.86 -12.15 0.83
CA CYS A 313 -3.75 -11.01 1.05
C CYS A 313 -3.43 -10.30 2.37
N PHE A 314 -3.21 -11.05 3.46
CA PHE A 314 -2.79 -10.46 4.73
C PHE A 314 -1.43 -9.79 4.65
N ARG A 315 -0.44 -10.45 4.03
CA ARG A 315 0.90 -9.89 3.83
C ARG A 315 0.81 -8.54 3.12
N ASP A 316 0.09 -8.51 1.99
CA ASP A 316 -0.03 -7.32 1.16
C ASP A 316 -0.81 -6.21 1.91
N ALA A 317 -1.86 -6.56 2.65
CA ALA A 317 -2.59 -5.60 3.49
C ALA A 317 -1.72 -5.01 4.62
N LYS A 318 -0.91 -5.85 5.30
CA LYS A 318 0.02 -5.40 6.37
C LYS A 318 1.13 -4.51 5.81
N GLN A 319 1.72 -4.89 4.69
CA GLN A 319 2.88 -4.20 4.11
C GLN A 319 2.50 -2.94 3.32
N HIS A 320 1.37 -2.95 2.62
CA HIS A 320 1.04 -1.93 1.63
C HIS A 320 -0.26 -1.18 1.90
N ALA A 321 -1.25 -1.76 2.58
CA ALA A 321 -2.51 -1.09 2.89
C ALA A 321 -2.69 -0.76 4.37
N GLY A 322 -1.59 -0.72 5.14
CA GLY A 322 -1.58 -0.19 6.50
C GLY A 322 -2.44 -0.94 7.52
N MET A 323 -2.70 -2.25 7.32
CA MET A 323 -3.55 -3.05 8.21
C MET A 323 -3.10 -2.98 9.68
N THR A 324 -1.79 -2.83 9.93
CA THR A 324 -1.18 -2.76 11.27
C THR A 324 -0.99 -1.33 11.80
N ASN A 325 -1.41 -0.31 11.06
CA ASN A 325 -1.10 1.09 11.39
C ASN A 325 -2.13 1.75 12.31
N CYS A 326 -3.38 1.27 12.32
CA CYS A 326 -4.46 1.87 13.10
C CYS A 326 -4.25 1.65 14.61
N GLN A 327 -4.09 2.76 15.33
CA GLN A 327 -3.94 2.75 16.78
C GLN A 327 -5.21 3.20 17.54
N ALA A 328 -6.37 3.26 16.88
CA ALA A 328 -7.65 3.56 17.53
C ALA A 328 -7.97 2.57 18.67
N THR A 329 -8.67 3.03 19.71
CA THR A 329 -9.13 2.19 20.82
C THR A 329 -10.59 1.75 20.68
N ASP A 330 -11.30 2.31 19.71
CA ASP A 330 -12.68 1.96 19.38
C ASP A 330 -12.72 0.71 18.49
N PHE A 331 -13.54 -0.26 18.87
CA PHE A 331 -13.70 -1.53 18.18
C PHE A 331 -14.18 -1.37 16.73
N ARG A 332 -15.16 -0.50 16.50
CA ARG A 332 -15.77 -0.25 15.17
C ARG A 332 -14.75 0.39 14.23
N LYS A 333 -13.97 1.36 14.74
CA LYS A 333 -12.88 1.99 13.97
C LYS A 333 -11.80 1.01 13.53
N LEU A 334 -11.48 0.03 14.38
CA LEU A 334 -10.53 -1.02 14.04
C LEU A 334 -11.11 -1.97 13.00
N ALA A 335 -12.33 -2.45 13.20
CA ALA A 335 -13.03 -3.31 12.24
C ALA A 335 -13.13 -2.65 10.85
N PHE A 336 -13.51 -1.37 10.80
CA PHE A 336 -13.55 -0.60 9.57
C PHE A 336 -12.18 -0.52 8.91
N HIS A 337 -11.13 -0.17 9.67
CA HIS A 337 -9.77 -0.03 9.13
C HIS A 337 -9.22 -1.34 8.59
N PHE A 338 -9.44 -2.47 9.27
CA PHE A 338 -8.99 -3.78 8.81
C PHE A 338 -9.68 -4.18 7.51
N ASN A 339 -11.00 -4.02 7.44
CA ASN A 339 -11.76 -4.36 6.23
C ASN A 339 -11.46 -3.39 5.07
N ALA A 340 -11.26 -2.10 5.33
CA ALA A 340 -10.82 -1.13 4.32
C ALA A 340 -9.43 -1.47 3.76
N SER A 341 -8.51 -1.90 4.63
CA SER A 341 -7.17 -2.34 4.22
C SER A 341 -7.23 -3.54 3.27
N LEU A 342 -8.03 -4.56 3.63
CA LEU A 342 -8.24 -5.75 2.80
C LEU A 342 -8.97 -5.42 1.48
N ALA A 343 -10.00 -4.58 1.55
CA ALA A 343 -10.73 -4.10 0.37
C ALA A 343 -9.84 -3.31 -0.59
N ALA A 344 -8.88 -2.52 -0.10
CA ALA A 344 -7.94 -1.80 -0.96
C ALA A 344 -7.05 -2.77 -1.76
N ILE A 345 -6.67 -3.90 -1.17
CA ILE A 345 -5.95 -4.97 -1.88
C ILE A 345 -6.83 -5.58 -2.98
N ASN A 346 -8.10 -5.89 -2.68
CA ASN A 346 -9.05 -6.41 -3.67
C ASN A 346 -9.25 -5.44 -4.84
N LEU A 347 -9.47 -4.16 -4.56
CA LEU A 347 -9.64 -3.12 -5.57
C LEU A 347 -8.40 -2.97 -6.45
N ALA A 348 -7.21 -3.03 -5.86
CA ALA A 348 -5.97 -2.99 -6.63
C ALA A 348 -5.84 -4.21 -7.55
N LYS A 349 -6.20 -5.41 -7.07
CA LYS A 349 -6.26 -6.62 -7.90
C LYS A 349 -7.26 -6.49 -9.03
N ALA A 350 -8.48 -6.05 -8.73
CA ALA A 350 -9.58 -5.83 -9.67
C ALA A 350 -9.17 -4.84 -10.79
N ALA A 351 -8.62 -3.69 -10.42
CA ALA A 351 -8.19 -2.69 -11.37
C ALA A 351 -7.04 -3.19 -12.26
N CYS A 352 -6.03 -3.81 -11.67
CA CYS A 352 -4.90 -4.35 -12.40
C CYS A 352 -5.37 -5.50 -13.36
N LYS A 353 -6.37 -6.31 -12.99
CA LYS A 353 -7.03 -7.29 -13.87
C LYS A 353 -7.83 -6.66 -15.02
N LYS A 354 -8.70 -5.68 -14.74
CA LYS A 354 -9.54 -5.02 -15.76
C LYS A 354 -8.69 -4.36 -16.86
N MET A 355 -7.54 -3.81 -16.47
CA MET A 355 -6.58 -3.19 -17.38
C MET A 355 -5.69 -4.20 -18.11
N GLY A 356 -5.74 -5.49 -17.77
CA GLY A 356 -4.88 -6.53 -18.34
C GLY A 356 -3.40 -6.37 -17.98
N ILE A 357 -3.08 -5.77 -16.83
CA ILE A 357 -1.71 -5.60 -16.35
C ILE A 357 -1.38 -6.62 -15.26
N LYS A 358 -0.12 -7.07 -15.22
CA LYS A 358 0.33 -7.99 -14.17
C LYS A 358 0.19 -7.34 -12.80
N TYR A 359 -0.50 -8.01 -11.90
CA TYR A 359 -0.70 -7.52 -10.54
C TYR A 359 0.62 -7.50 -9.75
N SER A 360 0.89 -6.35 -9.13
CA SER A 360 1.92 -6.14 -8.12
C SER A 360 1.43 -5.03 -7.21
N ILE A 361 1.17 -5.34 -5.93
CA ILE A 361 0.63 -4.35 -5.00
C ILE A 361 1.56 -3.15 -4.81
N SER A 362 2.88 -3.37 -4.79
CA SER A 362 3.87 -2.29 -4.65
C SER A 362 3.86 -1.38 -5.88
N SER A 363 3.73 -1.94 -7.08
CA SER A 363 3.60 -1.19 -8.33
C SER A 363 2.27 -0.44 -8.40
N CYS A 364 1.15 -1.13 -8.13
CA CYS A 364 -0.19 -0.52 -8.15
C CYS A 364 -0.24 0.64 -7.10
N LYS A 365 0.35 0.48 -5.90
CA LYS A 365 0.49 1.54 -4.88
C LYS A 365 1.35 2.72 -5.34
N SER A 366 2.51 2.45 -5.95
CA SER A 366 3.42 3.50 -6.43
C SER A 366 2.79 4.35 -7.53
N VAL A 367 2.11 3.70 -8.50
CA VAL A 367 1.40 4.39 -9.58
C VAL A 367 0.27 5.25 -9.03
N ILE A 368 -0.55 4.71 -8.11
CA ILE A 368 -1.63 5.47 -7.47
C ILE A 368 -1.09 6.65 -6.66
N HIS A 369 -0.01 6.46 -5.89
CA HIS A 369 0.64 7.54 -5.16
C HIS A 369 1.11 8.66 -6.10
N ASN A 370 1.82 8.32 -7.17
CA ASN A 370 2.32 9.29 -8.14
C ASN A 370 1.18 10.07 -8.83
N ALA A 371 0.12 9.35 -9.24
CA ALA A 371 -1.07 9.95 -9.82
C ALA A 371 -1.71 10.96 -8.85
N TYR A 372 -1.89 10.54 -7.60
CA TYR A 372 -2.42 11.40 -6.55
C TYR A 372 -1.52 12.62 -6.29
N MET A 373 -0.19 12.45 -6.21
CA MET A 373 0.72 13.58 -5.98
C MET A 373 0.68 14.59 -7.13
N LEU A 374 0.55 14.10 -8.37
CA LEU A 374 0.37 14.96 -9.54
C LEU A 374 -0.96 15.73 -9.48
N GLU A 375 -2.07 15.07 -9.15
CA GLU A 375 -3.37 15.72 -8.94
C GLU A 375 -3.29 16.81 -7.87
N ARG A 376 -2.61 16.53 -6.74
CA ARG A 376 -2.40 17.51 -5.67
C ARG A 376 -1.53 18.67 -6.10
N PHE A 377 -0.45 18.40 -6.82
CA PHE A 377 0.43 19.45 -7.34
C PHE A 377 -0.35 20.39 -8.26
N ILE A 378 -1.09 19.85 -9.23
CA ILE A 378 -1.92 20.64 -10.14
C ILE A 378 -2.93 21.48 -9.35
N CYS A 379 -3.68 20.85 -8.45
CA CYS A 379 -4.70 21.51 -7.64
C CYS A 379 -4.14 22.68 -6.79
N VAL A 380 -2.96 22.52 -6.19
CA VAL A 380 -2.32 23.55 -5.36
C VAL A 380 -1.61 24.61 -6.21
N SER A 381 -1.11 24.25 -7.39
CA SER A 381 -0.36 25.15 -8.28
C SER A 381 -1.23 26.23 -8.94
N GLY A 382 -2.56 26.05 -8.97
CA GLY A 382 -3.47 26.96 -9.69
C GLY A 382 -3.31 26.92 -11.21
N ILE A 383 -2.54 25.96 -11.75
CA ILE A 383 -2.32 25.79 -13.19
C ILE A 383 -3.55 25.07 -13.77
N GLU A 384 -4.19 25.64 -14.79
CA GLU A 384 -5.14 24.91 -15.63
C GLU A 384 -4.36 23.98 -16.56
N PRO A 385 -4.40 22.65 -16.35
CA PRO A 385 -3.60 21.78 -17.15
C PRO A 385 -4.23 21.56 -18.53
N ASN A 386 -3.39 21.53 -19.56
CA ASN A 386 -3.80 21.01 -20.85
C ASN A 386 -4.05 19.49 -20.74
N THR A 387 -5.32 19.09 -20.82
CA THR A 387 -5.79 17.70 -20.68
C THR A 387 -5.12 16.73 -21.64
N GLN A 388 -4.78 17.16 -22.87
CA GLN A 388 -4.09 16.31 -23.84
C GLN A 388 -2.64 16.02 -23.46
N LEU A 389 -1.97 16.98 -22.78
CA LEU A 389 -0.59 16.82 -22.32
C LEU A 389 -0.53 15.87 -21.11
N ILE A 390 -1.48 16.00 -20.19
CA ILE A 390 -1.64 15.10 -19.04
C ILE A 390 -1.82 13.65 -19.50
N ASP A 391 -2.73 13.40 -20.44
CA ASP A 391 -3.01 12.05 -20.95
C ASP A 391 -1.79 11.41 -21.63
N LYS A 392 -0.95 12.22 -22.30
CA LYS A 392 0.29 11.75 -22.90
C LYS A 392 1.35 11.41 -21.84
N LEU A 393 1.49 12.25 -20.82
CA LEU A 393 2.43 12.07 -19.72
C LEU A 393 2.09 10.87 -18.85
N PHE A 394 0.80 10.66 -18.54
CA PHE A 394 0.33 9.47 -17.81
C PHE A 394 0.66 8.18 -18.56
N LYS A 395 0.51 8.15 -19.89
CA LYS A 395 0.86 6.98 -20.72
C LYS A 395 2.35 6.65 -20.65
N GLU A 396 3.22 7.66 -20.72
CA GLU A 396 4.67 7.47 -20.60
C GLU A 396 5.07 6.99 -19.19
N LEU A 397 4.40 7.48 -18.13
CA LEU A 397 4.66 7.08 -16.74
C LEU A 397 4.28 5.62 -16.45
N ILE A 398 3.14 5.16 -16.99
CA ILE A 398 2.66 3.77 -16.85
C ILE A 398 3.61 2.80 -17.58
N LEU A 399 4.05 3.14 -18.80
CA LEU A 399 4.99 2.32 -19.58
C LEU A 399 6.37 2.20 -18.93
N PHE A 400 6.82 3.24 -18.21
CA PHE A 400 8.14 3.26 -17.57
C PHE A 400 8.16 2.52 -16.22
N THR A 401 7.13 2.71 -15.39
CA THR A 401 7.01 2.00 -14.09
C THR A 401 6.87 0.48 -14.25
N ALA A 402 6.28 0.03 -15.36
CA ALA A 402 6.25 -1.38 -15.74
C ALA A 402 7.65 -1.97 -16.08
N LYS A 403 8.63 -1.14 -16.44
CA LYS A 403 10.00 -1.56 -16.81
C LYS A 403 11.03 -1.46 -15.67
N ALA A 404 10.87 -0.51 -14.74
CA ALA A 404 11.96 -0.12 -13.81
C ALA A 404 11.94 -0.76 -12.41
N GLY A 405 10.86 -1.43 -11.99
CA GLY A 405 10.83 -2.33 -10.83
C GLY A 405 11.14 -1.78 -9.42
N SER A 406 11.48 -0.50 -9.24
CA SER A 406 11.95 0.05 -7.96
C SER A 406 11.42 1.46 -7.64
N VAL A 407 11.17 1.71 -6.35
CA VAL A 407 10.53 2.93 -5.79
C VAL A 407 11.47 4.14 -5.79
N GLU A 408 12.79 3.94 -5.74
CA GLU A 408 13.78 5.03 -5.72
C GLU A 408 13.95 5.73 -7.08
N ILE A 409 13.76 4.99 -8.19
CA ILE A 409 13.78 5.54 -9.55
C ILE A 409 12.55 6.44 -9.80
N SER A 410 11.44 6.20 -9.09
CA SER A 410 10.18 6.93 -9.22
C SER A 410 10.28 8.41 -8.80
N TRP A 411 11.11 8.75 -7.81
CA TRP A 411 11.30 10.13 -7.38
C TRP A 411 12.14 10.93 -8.38
N GLY A 412 13.24 10.36 -8.88
CA GLY A 412 14.08 10.98 -9.90
C GLY A 412 13.30 11.31 -11.19
N LEU A 413 12.40 10.40 -11.60
CA LEU A 413 11.55 10.63 -12.77
C LEU A 413 10.32 11.51 -12.51
N PHE A 414 9.74 11.52 -11.31
CA PHE A 414 8.76 12.54 -10.92
C PHE A 414 9.39 13.93 -10.99
N PHE A 415 10.64 14.10 -10.53
CA PHE A 415 11.38 15.34 -10.70
C PHE A 415 11.72 15.66 -12.15
N ILE A 416 12.04 14.67 -13.00
CA ILE A 416 12.27 14.88 -14.45
C ILE A 416 10.97 15.26 -15.16
N LEU A 417 9.83 14.67 -14.79
CA LEU A 417 8.52 14.95 -15.38
C LEU A 417 7.92 16.27 -14.89
N VAL A 418 8.10 16.59 -13.61
CA VAL A 418 7.87 17.93 -13.05
C VAL A 418 8.83 18.93 -13.72
N LYS A 419 10.10 18.58 -13.94
CA LYS A 419 11.03 19.38 -14.77
C LYS A 419 10.49 19.56 -16.18
N TYR A 420 9.97 18.52 -16.84
CA TYR A 420 9.50 18.56 -18.24
C TYR A 420 8.18 19.35 -18.38
N CYS A 421 7.29 19.23 -17.40
CA CYS A 421 6.07 20.05 -17.24
C CYS A 421 6.41 21.52 -16.92
N LEU A 422 7.34 21.77 -16.00
CA LEU A 422 7.87 23.10 -15.67
C LEU A 422 8.65 23.71 -16.86
N LEU A 423 9.42 22.91 -17.60
CA LEU A 423 10.26 23.32 -18.75
C LEU A 423 9.42 23.72 -19.97
N ARG A 424 8.23 23.15 -20.14
CA ARG A 424 7.31 23.54 -21.23
C ARG A 424 6.37 24.68 -20.87
N ILE A 425 6.09 24.93 -19.60
CA ILE A 425 5.09 25.94 -19.18
C ILE A 425 5.74 27.22 -18.60
N MET A 426 6.92 27.19 -17.98
CA MET A 426 7.29 28.20 -16.96
C MET A 426 8.75 28.69 -17.00
N LYS A 427 9.35 28.91 -18.18
CA LYS A 427 10.82 28.93 -18.27
C LYS A 427 11.56 30.12 -17.62
N ASN A 428 10.95 31.26 -17.30
CA ASN A 428 11.71 32.41 -16.73
C ASN A 428 11.19 32.95 -15.38
N ASP A 429 9.88 33.06 -15.15
CA ASP A 429 9.39 33.83 -13.98
C ASP A 429 9.56 33.10 -12.63
N TYR A 430 9.50 31.77 -12.62
CA TYR A 430 9.59 31.00 -11.36
C TYR A 430 11.01 30.66 -10.92
N LEU A 431 11.98 30.59 -11.85
CA LEU A 431 13.41 30.49 -11.50
C LEU A 431 13.87 31.79 -10.82
N ASN A 432 13.37 32.93 -11.30
CA ASN A 432 13.55 34.23 -10.64
C ASN A 432 12.86 34.28 -9.27
N MET A 433 11.66 33.70 -9.14
CA MET A 433 10.95 33.62 -7.86
C MET A 433 11.59 32.66 -6.84
N LEU A 434 12.26 31.60 -7.30
CA LEU A 434 12.96 30.66 -6.41
C LEU A 434 14.33 31.22 -6.03
N ALA A 435 15.05 31.85 -6.96
CA ALA A 435 16.28 32.58 -6.68
C ALA A 435 16.04 33.75 -5.73
N SER A 436 14.88 34.43 -5.80
CA SER A 436 14.53 35.48 -4.84
C SER A 436 14.22 34.98 -3.42
N LEU A 437 13.86 33.71 -3.26
CA LEU A 437 13.64 33.07 -1.95
C LEU A 437 14.95 32.55 -1.32
N VAL A 438 15.97 32.30 -2.15
CA VAL A 438 17.28 31.82 -1.73
C VAL A 438 18.23 32.97 -1.40
N LEU A 439 18.14 34.06 -2.16
CA LEU A 439 18.93 35.27 -1.93
C LEU A 439 18.32 36.12 -0.80
N PRO A 440 19.13 36.73 0.08
CA PRO A 440 18.65 37.71 1.05
C PRO A 440 17.82 38.79 0.37
N ALA A 441 16.67 39.13 0.97
CA ALA A 441 15.78 40.17 0.44
C ALA A 441 16.52 41.50 0.19
N GLN A 442 17.52 41.81 1.03
CA GLN A 442 18.35 43.02 0.93
C GLN A 442 19.24 43.04 -0.32
N ILE A 443 19.71 41.88 -0.83
CA ILE A 443 20.50 41.84 -2.07
C ILE A 443 19.62 42.24 -3.26
N LEU A 444 18.36 41.81 -3.24
CA LEU A 444 17.40 42.12 -4.28
C LEU A 444 16.96 43.58 -4.25
N ASP A 445 17.30 44.36 -3.23
CA ASP A 445 17.11 45.82 -3.24
C ASP A 445 18.11 46.49 -4.21
N TYR A 446 19.32 45.94 -4.35
CA TYR A 446 20.39 46.48 -5.19
C TYR A 446 20.52 45.78 -6.55
N PHE A 447 20.14 44.50 -6.66
CA PHE A 447 20.37 43.70 -7.87
C PHE A 447 19.08 43.08 -8.43
N LEU A 448 19.05 42.88 -9.74
CA LEU A 448 18.05 42.09 -10.47
C LEU A 448 18.66 40.75 -10.85
N ILE A 449 17.87 39.69 -10.77
CA ILE A 449 18.27 38.38 -11.28
C ILE A 449 18.16 38.43 -12.80
N SER A 450 19.31 38.39 -13.47
CA SER A 450 19.42 38.46 -14.93
C SER A 450 19.44 37.10 -15.60
N GLY A 451 19.67 36.02 -14.84
CA GLY A 451 19.56 34.65 -15.33
C GLY A 451 19.93 33.61 -14.28
N VAL A 452 19.45 32.38 -14.48
CA VAL A 452 19.81 31.22 -13.64
C VAL A 452 20.15 30.04 -14.55
N GLU A 453 21.36 29.51 -14.40
CA GLU A 453 21.85 28.36 -15.15
C GLU A 453 22.20 27.22 -14.17
N GLN A 454 21.88 25.98 -14.53
CA GLN A 454 22.18 24.81 -13.72
C GLN A 454 22.97 23.79 -14.55
N THR A 455 24.07 23.30 -13.99
CA THR A 455 24.81 22.13 -14.48
C THR A 455 24.58 20.93 -13.56
N SER A 456 25.20 19.79 -13.85
CA SER A 456 25.09 18.58 -13.02
C SER A 456 25.69 18.73 -11.62
N GLN A 457 26.52 19.75 -11.37
CA GLN A 457 27.24 19.95 -10.09
C GLN A 457 27.17 21.39 -9.56
N GLU A 458 26.74 22.35 -10.37
CA GLU A 458 26.75 23.76 -10.02
C GLU A 458 25.45 24.47 -10.40
N ILE A 459 25.11 25.51 -9.63
CA ILE A 459 24.03 26.45 -9.91
C ILE A 459 24.67 27.84 -10.04
N HIS A 460 24.48 28.47 -11.20
CA HIS A 460 24.99 29.81 -11.50
C HIS A 460 23.82 30.80 -11.50
N ILE A 461 23.83 31.76 -10.58
CA ILE A 461 22.81 32.82 -10.50
C ILE A 461 23.45 34.14 -10.93
N SER A 462 22.96 34.74 -12.01
CA SER A 462 23.47 36.00 -12.53
C SER A 462 22.69 37.18 -11.94
N LEU A 463 23.41 38.16 -11.40
CA LEU A 463 22.88 39.33 -10.71
C LEU A 463 23.41 40.61 -11.35
N ASP A 464 22.50 41.45 -11.84
CA ASP A 464 22.81 42.73 -12.45
C ASP A 464 22.35 43.87 -11.54
N GLU A 465 23.24 44.81 -11.22
CA GLU A 465 22.90 45.95 -10.37
C GLU A 465 21.72 46.75 -10.97
N LYS A 466 20.78 47.21 -10.15
CA LYS A 466 19.64 48.02 -10.59
C LYS A 466 20.10 49.39 -11.08
N MET A 467 19.26 50.02 -11.90
CA MET A 467 19.46 51.42 -12.25
C MET A 467 19.16 52.29 -11.02
N ASN A 468 20.07 53.20 -10.67
CA ASN A 468 19.84 54.15 -9.58
C ASN A 468 18.98 55.32 -10.11
N SER A 469 17.77 55.47 -9.58
CA SER A 469 16.81 56.48 -10.04
C SER A 469 17.24 57.93 -9.79
N LYS A 470 18.13 58.19 -8.82
CA LYS A 470 18.63 59.54 -8.54
C LYS A 470 19.69 59.96 -9.55
N LEU A 471 20.60 59.05 -9.91
CA LEU A 471 21.65 59.32 -10.89
C LEU A 471 21.14 59.23 -12.33
N SER A 472 20.17 58.36 -12.63
CA SER A 472 19.60 58.26 -13.98
C SER A 472 18.81 59.49 -14.40
N ASN A 473 18.33 60.28 -13.43
CA ASN A 473 17.51 61.46 -13.66
C ASN A 473 18.32 62.76 -13.56
N ASP A 474 19.64 62.66 -13.37
CA ASP A 474 20.54 63.81 -13.28
C ASP A 474 21.40 63.85 -14.55
N GLU A 475 21.31 64.96 -15.29
CA GLU A 475 21.98 65.16 -16.58
C GLU A 475 23.51 65.13 -16.48
N HIS A 476 24.07 65.20 -15.27
CA HIS A 476 25.51 65.15 -15.03
C HIS A 476 26.06 63.73 -14.88
N PHE A 477 25.22 62.68 -14.87
CA PHE A 477 25.66 61.31 -14.68
C PHE A 477 25.18 60.38 -15.79
N GLU A 478 26.10 59.58 -16.34
CA GLU A 478 25.79 58.62 -17.39
C GLU A 478 26.16 57.19 -16.96
N SER A 479 25.24 56.24 -17.15
CA SER A 479 25.55 54.81 -16.98
C SER A 479 26.22 54.26 -18.24
N LYS A 480 27.46 53.77 -18.11
CA LYS A 480 28.23 53.18 -19.22
C LYS A 480 28.09 51.66 -19.32
N GLY A 481 27.02 51.10 -18.74
CA GLY A 481 26.76 49.66 -18.70
C GLY A 481 27.36 48.96 -17.47
N PHE A 482 27.63 47.67 -17.61
CA PHE A 482 28.10 46.82 -16.52
C PHE A 482 29.61 46.57 -16.57
N MET A 483 30.23 46.49 -15.40
CA MET A 483 31.59 46.00 -15.21
C MET A 483 31.65 44.48 -15.42
N GLU A 484 32.86 43.94 -15.53
CA GLU A 484 33.08 42.51 -15.66
C GLU A 484 32.50 41.75 -14.45
N ALA A 485 31.95 40.56 -14.71
CA ALA A 485 31.25 39.78 -13.71
C ALA A 485 32.23 39.18 -12.70
N VAL A 486 31.94 39.35 -11.41
CA VAL A 486 32.68 38.68 -10.34
C VAL A 486 31.89 37.47 -9.84
N ASN A 487 32.59 36.35 -9.70
CA ASN A 487 32.00 35.10 -9.24
C ASN A 487 32.20 34.95 -7.73
N VAL A 488 31.10 34.86 -6.99
CA VAL A 488 31.13 34.60 -5.54
C VAL A 488 30.58 33.22 -5.30
N THR A 489 31.35 32.37 -4.61
CA THR A 489 30.83 31.06 -4.21
C THR A 489 29.93 31.23 -3.00
N ASP A 490 28.78 30.60 -3.07
CA ASP A 490 27.72 30.70 -2.09
C ASP A 490 27.45 29.33 -1.42
N PHE A 491 26.72 29.30 -0.30
CA PHE A 491 26.43 28.06 0.41
C PHE A 491 25.78 27.04 -0.53
N PRO A 492 26.30 25.79 -0.58
CA PRO A 492 25.79 24.79 -1.49
C PRO A 492 24.34 24.46 -1.17
N ILE A 493 23.51 24.38 -2.21
CA ILE A 493 22.12 23.96 -2.08
C ILE A 493 22.08 22.48 -2.39
N ARG A 494 21.91 21.69 -1.32
CA ARG A 494 22.02 20.22 -1.36
C ARG A 494 23.42 19.80 -1.81
N ASP A 495 23.52 19.11 -2.93
CA ASP A 495 24.72 18.55 -3.56
C ASP A 495 25.32 19.46 -4.64
N HIS A 496 24.72 20.64 -4.90
CA HIS A 496 25.18 21.56 -5.93
C HIS A 496 25.89 22.78 -5.33
N LYS A 497 27.08 23.10 -5.87
CA LYS A 497 27.79 24.34 -5.54
C LYS A 497 27.05 25.53 -6.14
N VAL A 498 26.82 26.59 -5.36
CA VAL A 498 26.15 27.80 -5.86
C VAL A 498 27.22 28.85 -6.17
N ILE A 499 27.11 29.47 -7.34
CA ILE A 499 27.99 30.55 -7.81
C ILE A 499 27.12 31.73 -8.19
N LEU A 500 27.32 32.87 -7.54
CA LEU A 500 26.69 34.14 -7.87
C LEU A 500 27.59 34.91 -8.83
N LYS A 501 27.12 35.15 -10.05
CA LYS A 501 27.80 35.99 -11.06
C LYS A 501 27.29 37.41 -10.94
N ILE A 502 28.04 38.29 -10.29
CA ILE A 502 27.58 39.65 -9.95
C ILE A 502 28.18 40.66 -10.91
N ARG A 503 27.32 41.46 -11.57
CA ARG A 503 27.68 42.56 -12.45
C ARG A 503 27.22 43.88 -11.87
N ARG A 504 28.16 44.78 -11.64
CA ARG A 504 27.93 46.13 -11.11
C ARG A 504 27.91 47.17 -12.23
N ARG A 505 27.15 48.26 -12.07
CA ARG A 505 27.07 49.33 -13.06
C ARG A 505 28.19 50.34 -12.88
N ARG A 506 28.76 50.77 -14.00
CA ARG A 506 29.71 51.88 -14.04
C ARG A 506 28.97 53.17 -14.37
N TRP A 507 29.18 54.19 -13.55
CA TRP A 507 28.68 55.54 -13.75
C TRP A 507 29.84 56.46 -14.11
N THR A 508 29.57 57.51 -14.89
CA THR A 508 30.55 58.56 -15.18
C THR A 508 29.95 59.90 -14.83
N ASP A 509 30.67 60.70 -14.05
CA ASP A 509 30.30 62.10 -13.83
C ASP A 509 30.79 62.92 -15.03
N LEU A 510 29.87 63.45 -15.82
CA LEU A 510 30.14 64.19 -17.05
C LEU A 510 30.84 65.52 -16.80
N ARG A 511 30.82 66.04 -15.56
CA ARG A 511 31.53 67.28 -15.18
C ARG A 511 33.01 67.04 -14.96
N THR A 512 33.38 65.86 -14.47
CA THR A 512 34.77 65.53 -14.09
C THR A 512 35.41 64.49 -14.99
N GLY A 513 34.63 63.81 -15.84
CA GLY A 513 35.07 62.72 -16.70
C GLY A 513 35.44 61.43 -15.95
N LYS A 514 35.29 61.40 -14.61
CA LYS A 514 35.69 60.26 -13.78
C LYS A 514 34.57 59.23 -13.69
N SER A 515 34.95 57.96 -13.85
CA SER A 515 34.03 56.83 -13.64
C SER A 515 34.06 56.34 -12.20
N PHE A 516 32.90 55.93 -11.69
CA PHE A 516 32.73 55.41 -10.33
C PHE A 516 31.61 54.36 -10.27
N SER A 517 31.55 53.63 -9.15
CA SER A 517 30.43 52.76 -8.78
C SER A 517 29.86 53.19 -7.44
N ILE A 518 28.55 53.03 -7.24
CA ILE A 518 27.87 53.48 -6.03
C ILE A 518 28.26 52.57 -4.85
N PRO A 519 28.63 53.06 -3.66
CA PRO A 519 28.88 52.19 -2.51
C PRO A 519 27.63 51.37 -2.12
N ILE A 520 27.79 50.09 -1.78
CA ILE A 520 26.69 49.23 -1.29
C ILE A 520 26.69 49.27 0.23
N ASP A 521 25.65 49.85 0.83
CA ASP A 521 25.49 49.89 2.28
C ASP A 521 24.63 48.72 2.78
N LEU A 522 25.26 47.56 2.97
CA LEU A 522 24.63 46.39 3.59
C LEU A 522 24.84 46.43 5.11
N ASP A 523 23.76 46.67 5.86
CA ASP A 523 23.75 46.60 7.33
C ASP A 523 23.31 45.19 7.78
N VAL A 524 24.26 44.39 8.28
CA VAL A 524 24.19 42.90 8.31
C VAL A 524 23.60 42.35 9.61
N VAL A 525 22.49 42.91 10.12
CA VAL A 525 21.78 42.32 11.27
C VAL A 525 20.27 42.28 11.04
N ALA A 526 19.81 41.20 10.40
CA ALA A 526 18.41 40.80 10.46
C ALA A 526 18.27 39.53 11.31
N LYS A 527 17.40 39.56 12.33
CA LYS A 527 17.03 38.37 13.12
C LYS A 527 16.41 37.31 12.21
N GLY A 528 17.15 36.24 11.90
CA GLY A 528 16.57 34.98 11.41
C GLY A 528 17.08 34.44 10.08
N THR A 529 18.00 35.09 9.36
CA THR A 529 18.57 34.57 8.10
C THR A 529 20.04 34.19 8.25
N ARG A 530 20.43 33.02 7.73
CA ARG A 530 21.80 32.49 7.77
C ARG A 530 22.60 32.96 6.55
N TYR A 531 23.25 34.12 6.65
CA TYR A 531 24.47 34.44 5.89
C TYR A 531 25.50 35.08 6.82
N SER A 532 26.79 34.77 6.62
CA SER A 532 27.89 35.23 7.49
C SER A 532 28.33 36.66 7.16
N LYS A 533 28.90 37.35 8.15
CA LYS A 533 29.51 38.69 8.02
C LYS A 533 30.54 38.78 6.89
N GLU A 534 31.10 37.65 6.45
CA GLU A 534 32.12 37.54 5.40
C GLU A 534 31.59 37.90 4.00
N PHE A 535 30.33 37.57 3.66
CA PHE A 535 29.78 37.86 2.32
C PHE A 535 29.52 39.35 2.08
N GLY A 536 29.00 40.06 3.08
CA GLY A 536 28.85 41.52 3.05
C GLY A 536 30.19 42.25 3.07
N ALA A 537 31.17 41.71 3.79
CA ALA A 537 32.55 42.24 3.79
C ALA A 537 33.23 42.05 2.42
N PHE A 538 33.07 40.90 1.76
CA PHE A 538 33.61 40.64 0.42
C PHE A 538 33.11 41.64 -0.64
N LEU A 539 31.82 41.99 -0.63
CA LEU A 539 31.27 42.97 -1.57
C LEU A 539 31.76 44.41 -1.28
N LYS A 540 31.99 44.73 0.00
CA LYS A 540 32.62 46.00 0.41
C LYS A 540 34.13 46.02 0.13
N GLU A 541 34.83 44.89 0.18
CA GLU A 541 36.27 44.82 -0.12
C GLU A 541 36.56 44.81 -1.63
N THR A 542 35.75 44.09 -2.42
CA THR A 542 35.90 43.99 -3.88
C THR A 542 35.53 45.30 -4.60
N TYR A 543 34.66 46.11 -4.01
CA TYR A 543 34.09 47.29 -4.69
C TYR A 543 33.89 48.54 -3.81
N GLY A 544 34.21 48.49 -2.52
CA GLY A 544 33.84 49.53 -1.54
C GLY A 544 34.90 50.60 -1.28
N ASP A 545 36.10 50.48 -1.82
CA ASP A 545 37.06 51.58 -1.86
C ASP A 545 37.79 51.55 -3.20
N ILE A 546 37.51 52.53 -4.07
CA ILE A 546 38.54 53.02 -4.99
C ILE A 546 39.07 54.29 -4.33
N PRO A 547 40.17 54.23 -3.54
CA PRO A 547 40.94 55.42 -3.29
C PRO A 547 41.48 55.89 -4.64
N SER A 548 41.27 57.17 -4.92
CA SER A 548 42.01 57.94 -5.89
C SER A 548 43.51 57.60 -5.82
N ASP A 549 44.11 57.40 -7.00
CA ASP A 549 45.55 57.31 -7.29
C ASP A 549 46.14 55.89 -7.43
N LEU A 550 46.14 55.35 -8.65
CA LEU A 550 47.33 55.15 -9.51
C LEU A 550 47.06 54.18 -10.69
N PRO A 551 47.86 54.26 -11.77
CA PRO A 551 47.71 53.50 -13.03
C PRO A 551 48.35 52.10 -12.94
N TYR A 552 48.15 51.29 -13.99
CA TYR A 552 48.57 49.89 -14.20
C TYR A 552 47.60 48.87 -13.58
N ALA A 553 46.93 47.98 -14.33
CA ALA A 553 47.19 47.42 -15.66
C ALA A 553 45.92 47.37 -16.54
#